data_AF-A0A744LWZ8-F1
#
_entry.id   AF-A0A744LWZ8-F1
#
_cell.length_a   1.000
_cell.length_b   1.000
_cell.length_c   1.000
_cell.angle_alpha   90.00
_cell.angle_beta   90.00
_cell.angle_gamma   90.00
#
_symmetry.space_group_name_H-M   'P 1'
#
loop_
_entity.id
_entity.type
_entity.pdbx_description
1 polymer ?
#
loop_
_entity_poly.entity_id
_entity_poly.type
_entity_poly.pdbx_seq_one_letter_code
_entity_poly.pdbx_strand_id
1 'polypeptide(L)'
;MSSRRSAIPSDSLLQLRQRLDRLPPKSPERANQIAATAQLYGISVTTVYRALHLVLKPRTAHRSDHGQPRILPPSELEHYCELIAALKLRTTNKSGRHLSTGRAIQLLEEHGVETVQGLIKSPKGLLRKQTVNRWLSRWRLDQPRLLREPPAVRFQAENSNDCWQFDMSPSDLKHIERPDWVDPARGEPTLMLFSVVDDRSGVAYQEYRCVYGEDAESALRFLFNAMAPKTRSDFPFQGRPKLLYLDNGPMAKNHVFQNVMQSLKVDWLTHTPAGKDGTRTTARSKGKVERPFRTVKEAHETLYHFHKPETELQANEWLWNYLSRYNAQRHRSEKHSRLEDWLANIGQEGVRDMCSWEQYCRFAREPESRKVGVDARITIDGTAWEVEPDMAGETVILLWGLFDEEMYVEFTGETWGPYYPVSGPVPLHRYRTFRRGKAAERADRIHALARQLNIPISALSGSDLRVVSDDTQQRIDALPHQPFDTRKFEYHFPTVIAAKLAIADDLAIPLARMSDEDRAFIDSILTETLNRSEVLARIRDYFRSRQSGEDHAG
;
A
#
# COMPACT_ATOMS: atom_id res chain seq x y z
N MET A 1 -68.67 -13.00 8.05
CA MET A 1 -68.24 -12.19 6.89
C MET A 1 -67.99 -10.76 7.35
N SER A 2 -66.78 -10.27 7.09
CA SER A 2 -66.22 -9.00 7.57
C SER A 2 -67.09 -7.79 7.22
N SER A 3 -67.34 -6.95 8.23
CA SER A 3 -67.91 -5.61 8.13
C SER A 3 -67.03 -4.71 7.25
N ARG A 4 -67.23 -4.81 5.93
CA ARG A 4 -66.58 -3.91 4.97
C ARG A 4 -67.18 -2.51 5.10
N ARG A 5 -66.32 -1.59 5.50
CA ARG A 5 -66.48 -0.15 5.66
C ARG A 5 -67.49 0.48 4.68
N SER A 6 -68.48 1.18 5.24
CA SER A 6 -69.47 2.05 4.61
C SER A 6 -68.87 3.38 4.07
N ALA A 7 -67.83 3.29 3.25
CA ALA A 7 -67.15 4.47 2.69
C ALA A 7 -67.34 4.54 1.16
N ILE A 8 -67.77 5.70 0.66
CA ILE A 8 -67.88 5.97 -0.79
C ILE A 8 -66.47 6.07 -1.40
N PRO A 9 -66.17 5.38 -2.51
CA PRO A 9 -64.91 5.52 -3.24
C PRO A 9 -64.66 6.97 -3.70
N SER A 10 -63.39 7.39 -3.75
CA SER A 10 -62.97 8.73 -4.17
C SER A 10 -63.44 9.09 -5.57
N ASP A 11 -63.35 8.14 -6.51
CA ASP A 11 -63.71 8.36 -7.91
C ASP A 11 -65.21 8.58 -8.07
N SER A 12 -66.00 7.82 -7.33
CA SER A 12 -67.47 7.95 -7.29
C SER A 12 -67.90 9.29 -6.68
N LEU A 13 -67.18 9.79 -5.67
CA LEU A 13 -67.38 11.13 -5.11
C LEU A 13 -67.03 12.24 -6.09
N LEU A 14 -65.93 12.11 -6.83
CA LEU A 14 -65.51 13.08 -7.85
C LEU A 14 -66.49 13.11 -9.03
N GLN A 15 -66.96 11.95 -9.49
CA GLN A 15 -67.99 11.85 -10.52
C GLN A 15 -69.34 12.41 -10.07
N LEU A 16 -69.75 12.16 -8.83
CA LEU A 16 -70.93 12.80 -8.25
C LEU A 16 -70.76 14.32 -8.22
N ARG A 17 -69.59 14.81 -7.80
CA ARG A 17 -69.30 16.25 -7.75
C ARG A 17 -69.38 16.89 -9.13
N GLN A 18 -68.74 16.29 -10.15
CA GLN A 18 -68.78 16.78 -11.53
C GLN A 18 -70.21 16.84 -12.10
N ARG A 19 -71.04 15.83 -11.80
CA ARG A 19 -72.45 15.83 -12.19
C ARG A 19 -73.24 16.93 -11.49
N LEU A 20 -73.00 17.11 -10.19
CA LEU A 20 -73.63 18.19 -9.43
C LEU A 20 -73.19 19.57 -9.92
N ASP A 21 -71.91 19.80 -10.24
CA ASP A 21 -71.41 21.10 -10.69
C ASP A 21 -71.98 21.55 -12.05
N ARG A 22 -72.48 20.60 -12.88
CA ARG A 22 -73.20 20.89 -14.14
C ARG A 22 -74.66 21.28 -13.94
N LEU A 23 -75.20 21.14 -12.73
CA LEU A 23 -76.60 21.45 -12.42
C LEU A 23 -76.74 22.80 -11.70
N PRO A 24 -77.78 23.60 -12.02
CA PRO A 24 -78.07 24.85 -11.29
C PRO A 24 -78.17 24.62 -9.78
N PRO A 25 -77.71 25.57 -8.93
CA PRO A 25 -77.64 25.38 -7.47
C PRO A 25 -78.96 24.98 -6.80
N LYS A 26 -80.11 25.39 -7.36
CA LYS A 26 -81.46 25.11 -6.86
C LYS A 26 -82.20 23.99 -7.62
N SER A 27 -81.50 23.23 -8.47
CA SER A 27 -82.15 22.13 -9.20
C SER A 27 -82.55 20.98 -8.26
N PRO A 28 -83.81 20.50 -8.30
CA PRO A 28 -84.26 19.35 -7.50
C PRO A 28 -83.48 18.07 -7.85
N GLU A 29 -82.92 18.02 -9.06
CA GLU A 29 -82.13 16.89 -9.54
C GLU A 29 -80.82 16.68 -8.77
N ARG A 30 -80.29 17.74 -8.14
CA ARG A 30 -79.16 17.63 -7.21
C ARG A 30 -79.50 16.80 -5.98
N ALA A 31 -80.68 17.03 -5.40
CA ALA A 31 -81.14 16.27 -4.24
C ALA A 31 -81.38 14.79 -4.60
N ASN A 32 -81.95 14.53 -5.78
CA ASN A 32 -82.19 13.18 -6.29
C ASN A 32 -80.88 12.41 -6.51
N GLN A 33 -79.86 13.02 -7.10
CA GLN A 33 -78.55 12.36 -7.30
C GLN A 33 -77.82 12.06 -5.99
N ILE A 34 -77.97 12.93 -4.99
CA ILE A 34 -77.40 12.71 -3.65
C ILE A 34 -78.16 11.59 -2.92
N ALA A 35 -79.50 11.56 -3.00
CA ALA A 35 -80.33 10.49 -2.44
C ALA A 35 -80.04 9.14 -3.09
N ALA A 36 -79.89 9.10 -4.42
CA ALA A 36 -79.52 7.89 -5.15
C ALA A 36 -78.13 7.37 -4.74
N THR A 37 -77.17 8.27 -4.53
CA THR A 37 -75.83 7.89 -4.04
C THR A 37 -75.88 7.40 -2.58
N ALA A 38 -76.70 8.04 -1.74
CA ALA A 38 -76.90 7.62 -0.36
C ALA A 38 -77.47 6.20 -0.27
N GLN A 39 -78.48 5.90 -1.11
CA GLN A 39 -79.09 4.58 -1.22
C GLN A 39 -78.11 3.53 -1.76
N LEU A 40 -77.36 3.86 -2.82
CA LEU A 40 -76.39 2.95 -3.46
C LEU A 40 -75.31 2.46 -2.49
N TYR A 41 -74.81 3.34 -1.61
CA TYR A 41 -73.76 3.01 -0.64
C TYR A 41 -74.29 2.68 0.77
N GLY A 42 -75.62 2.64 0.96
CA GLY A 42 -76.23 2.31 2.26
C GLY A 42 -75.89 3.29 3.39
N ILE A 43 -75.78 4.59 3.08
CA ILE A 43 -75.38 5.65 4.02
C ILE A 43 -76.41 6.78 4.04
N SER A 44 -76.34 7.65 5.05
CA SER A 44 -77.24 8.81 5.11
C SER A 44 -76.89 9.85 4.03
N VAL A 45 -77.90 10.59 3.57
CA VAL A 45 -77.74 11.78 2.72
C VAL A 45 -76.75 12.78 3.34
N THR A 46 -76.80 12.98 4.65
CA THR A 46 -75.85 13.83 5.40
C THR A 46 -74.40 13.34 5.31
N THR A 47 -74.19 12.02 5.20
CA THR A 47 -72.85 11.42 5.04
C THR A 47 -72.30 11.66 3.63
N VAL A 48 -73.16 11.62 2.60
CA VAL A 48 -72.79 11.97 1.22
C VAL A 48 -72.38 13.44 1.12
N TYR A 49 -73.16 14.37 1.70
CA TYR A 49 -72.80 15.78 1.78
C TYR A 49 -71.46 16.01 2.50
N ARG A 50 -71.26 15.36 3.65
CA ARG A 50 -70.00 15.44 4.40
C ARG A 50 -68.81 14.91 3.59
N ALA A 51 -69.00 13.80 2.88
CA ALA A 51 -67.97 13.21 2.03
C ALA A 51 -67.62 14.11 0.84
N LEU A 52 -68.62 14.69 0.16
CA LEU A 52 -68.43 15.68 -0.91
C LEU A 52 -67.70 16.94 -0.42
N HIS A 53 -67.96 17.39 0.80
CA HIS A 53 -67.28 18.54 1.38
C HIS A 53 -65.83 18.24 1.81
N LEU A 54 -65.52 17.00 2.16
CA LEU A 54 -64.17 16.57 2.58
C LEU A 54 -63.28 16.10 1.43
N VAL A 55 -63.84 15.68 0.29
CA VAL A 55 -63.08 15.05 -0.81
C VAL A 55 -62.03 16.00 -1.44
N LEU A 56 -62.30 17.30 -1.44
CA LEU A 56 -61.39 18.34 -1.95
C LEU A 56 -60.59 19.03 -0.85
N LYS A 57 -60.82 18.70 0.43
CA LYS A 57 -60.03 19.27 1.52
C LYS A 57 -58.74 18.49 1.65
N PRO A 58 -57.56 19.13 1.48
CA PRO A 58 -56.30 18.46 1.76
C PRO A 58 -56.31 18.01 3.21
N ARG A 59 -56.14 16.70 3.43
CA ARG A 59 -55.93 16.16 4.77
C ARG A 59 -54.48 16.40 5.12
N THR A 60 -54.23 17.02 6.28
CA THR A 60 -52.87 17.06 6.80
C THR A 60 -52.39 15.62 6.99
N ALA A 61 -51.22 15.28 6.47
CA ALA A 61 -50.64 13.94 6.58
C ALA A 61 -50.48 13.52 8.05
N HIS A 62 -50.41 14.50 8.95
CA HIS A 62 -50.29 14.32 10.37
C HIS A 62 -51.25 15.23 11.15
N ARG A 63 -51.48 14.87 12.41
CA ARG A 63 -52.21 15.73 13.36
C ARG A 63 -51.38 16.99 13.67
N SER A 64 -52.04 18.05 14.14
CA SER A 64 -51.38 19.31 14.53
C SER A 64 -50.35 19.12 15.64
N ASP A 65 -50.53 18.14 16.53
CA ASP A 65 -49.62 17.79 17.63
C ASP A 65 -48.51 16.79 17.22
N HIS A 66 -48.41 16.44 15.94
CA HIS A 66 -47.44 15.47 15.48
C HIS A 66 -46.01 15.99 15.63
N GLY A 67 -45.24 15.31 16.47
CA GLY A 67 -43.86 15.69 16.75
C GLY A 67 -43.68 16.60 17.94
N GLN A 68 -44.71 16.76 18.77
CA GLN A 68 -44.58 17.40 20.07
C GLN A 68 -44.66 16.36 21.20
N PRO A 69 -43.80 16.46 22.23
CA PRO A 69 -43.93 15.66 23.43
C PRO A 69 -45.17 16.06 24.22
N ARG A 70 -45.88 15.06 24.74
CA ARG A 70 -47.11 15.24 25.53
C ARG A 70 -46.89 15.19 27.04
N ILE A 71 -45.72 14.72 27.46
CA ILE A 71 -45.40 14.45 28.88
C ILE A 71 -44.66 15.63 29.50
N LEU A 72 -43.82 16.30 28.71
CA LEU A 72 -42.98 17.42 29.13
C LEU A 72 -42.92 18.46 28.00
N PRO A 73 -42.59 19.72 28.33
CA PRO A 73 -42.18 20.70 27.34
C PRO A 73 -41.02 20.17 26.47
N PRO A 74 -40.95 20.54 25.18
CA PRO A 74 -39.90 20.05 24.27
C PRO A 74 -38.48 20.25 24.80
N SER A 75 -38.17 21.44 25.32
CA SER A 75 -36.84 21.79 25.83
C SER A 75 -36.40 20.94 27.02
N GLU A 76 -37.31 20.69 27.98
CA GLU A 76 -37.01 19.86 29.15
C GLU A 76 -36.76 18.40 28.77
N LEU A 77 -37.58 17.85 27.87
CA LEU A 77 -37.39 16.48 27.42
C LEU A 77 -36.13 16.33 26.56
N GLU A 78 -35.80 17.34 25.76
CA GLU A 78 -34.56 17.41 24.99
C GLU A 78 -33.36 17.39 25.92
N HIS A 79 -33.36 18.22 26.95
CA HIS A 79 -32.29 18.25 27.94
C HIS A 79 -32.10 16.89 28.66
N TYR A 80 -33.18 16.23 29.08
CA TYR A 80 -33.07 14.87 29.65
C TYR A 80 -32.56 13.86 28.61
N CYS A 81 -32.95 13.97 27.34
CA CYS A 81 -32.44 13.11 26.28
C CYS A 81 -30.94 13.35 26.02
N GLU A 82 -30.47 14.58 26.05
CA GLU A 82 -29.06 14.94 25.95
C GLU A 82 -28.25 14.36 27.10
N LEU A 83 -28.71 14.50 28.35
CA LEU A 83 -28.05 13.91 29.52
C LEU A 83 -27.96 12.39 29.40
N ILE A 84 -29.04 11.74 29.00
CA ILE A 84 -29.05 10.29 28.78
C ILE A 84 -28.10 9.90 27.65
N ALA A 85 -28.09 10.65 26.54
CA ALA A 85 -27.17 10.40 25.44
C ALA A 85 -25.70 10.59 25.87
N ALA A 86 -25.41 11.63 26.64
CA ALA A 86 -24.09 11.93 27.18
C ALA A 86 -23.60 10.84 28.16
N LEU A 87 -24.46 10.35 29.06
CA LEU A 87 -24.15 9.22 29.93
C LEU A 87 -23.79 7.97 29.14
N LYS A 88 -24.55 7.67 28.08
CA LYS A 88 -24.28 6.53 27.20
C LYS A 88 -22.97 6.71 26.45
N LEU A 89 -22.71 7.90 25.90
CA LEU A 89 -21.48 8.20 25.18
C LEU A 89 -20.26 8.08 26.09
N ARG A 90 -20.29 8.69 27.27
CA ARG A 90 -19.20 8.64 28.27
C ARG A 90 -18.88 7.23 28.75
N THR A 91 -19.88 6.36 28.81
CA THR A 91 -19.71 4.95 29.23
C THR A 91 -19.42 4.00 28.07
N THR A 92 -19.30 4.51 26.83
CA THR A 92 -19.02 3.67 25.67
C THR A 92 -17.57 3.22 25.68
N ASN A 93 -17.33 1.91 25.63
CA ASN A 93 -15.99 1.33 25.55
C ASN A 93 -15.58 1.00 24.10
N LYS A 94 -14.33 0.53 23.90
CA LYS A 94 -13.79 0.13 22.58
C LYS A 94 -14.58 -1.00 21.90
N SER A 95 -15.30 -1.83 22.66
CA SER A 95 -16.18 -2.89 22.15
C SER A 95 -17.61 -2.41 21.87
N GLY A 96 -17.88 -1.11 21.95
CA GLY A 96 -19.20 -0.52 21.71
C GLY A 96 -20.22 -0.77 22.84
N ARG A 97 -19.82 -1.33 23.99
CA ARG A 97 -20.71 -1.50 25.14
C ARG A 97 -20.88 -0.18 25.88
N HIS A 98 -22.10 0.14 26.30
CA HIS A 98 -22.45 1.39 26.95
C HIS A 98 -23.65 1.21 27.90
N LEU A 99 -23.95 2.22 28.72
CA LEU A 99 -25.11 2.20 29.62
C LEU A 99 -26.44 2.00 28.86
N SER A 100 -27.34 1.18 29.36
CA SER A 100 -28.68 1.06 28.77
C SER A 100 -29.53 2.30 29.07
N THR A 101 -30.50 2.64 28.20
CA THR A 101 -31.41 3.78 28.45
C THR A 101 -32.16 3.61 29.78
N GLY A 102 -32.55 2.39 30.13
CA GLY A 102 -33.23 2.11 31.40
C GLY A 102 -32.34 2.40 32.61
N ARG A 103 -31.07 1.96 32.57
CA ARG A 103 -30.12 2.24 33.63
C ARG A 103 -29.76 3.74 33.71
N ALA A 104 -29.69 4.43 32.57
CA ALA A 104 -29.49 5.88 32.54
C ALA A 104 -30.62 6.65 33.23
N ILE A 105 -31.87 6.27 32.96
CA ILE A 105 -33.05 6.83 33.63
C ILE A 105 -32.98 6.55 35.13
N GLN A 106 -32.68 5.31 35.52
CA GLN A 106 -32.57 4.95 36.94
C GLN A 106 -31.53 5.80 37.67
N LEU A 107 -30.35 6.01 37.09
CA LEU A 107 -29.32 6.87 37.68
C LEU A 107 -29.80 8.32 37.84
N LEU A 108 -30.45 8.87 36.80
CA LEU A 108 -31.04 10.21 36.83
C LEU A 108 -32.15 10.36 37.87
N GLU A 109 -32.91 9.30 38.15
CA GLU A 109 -34.01 9.33 39.13
C GLU A 109 -33.56 9.07 40.58
N GLU A 110 -32.62 8.15 40.79
CA GLU A 110 -32.17 7.73 42.13
C GLU A 110 -31.11 8.69 42.69
N HIS A 111 -30.11 9.02 41.88
CA HIS A 111 -28.92 9.74 42.32
C HIS A 111 -28.82 11.13 41.71
N GLY A 112 -29.25 11.30 40.46
CA GLY A 112 -29.03 12.50 39.65
C GLY A 112 -27.68 12.46 38.92
N VAL A 113 -27.45 13.44 38.05
CA VAL A 113 -26.23 13.61 37.26
C VAL A 113 -25.68 15.01 37.52
N GLU A 114 -24.41 15.08 37.95
CA GLU A 114 -23.73 16.35 38.16
C GLU A 114 -23.33 16.96 36.81
N THR A 115 -23.70 18.22 36.63
CA THR A 115 -23.33 19.04 35.48
C THR A 115 -22.68 20.34 35.97
N VAL A 116 -22.10 21.12 35.05
CA VAL A 116 -21.56 22.45 35.37
C VAL A 116 -22.61 23.42 35.92
N GLN A 117 -23.90 23.14 35.69
CA GLN A 117 -25.03 23.94 36.19
C GLN A 117 -25.59 23.41 37.52
N GLY A 118 -25.01 22.33 38.05
CA GLY A 118 -25.43 21.68 39.30
C GLY A 118 -25.92 20.23 39.10
N LEU A 119 -26.44 19.65 40.19
CA LEU A 119 -26.99 18.29 40.21
C LEU A 119 -28.38 18.28 39.57
N ILE A 120 -28.52 17.53 38.47
CA ILE A 120 -29.78 17.38 37.75
C ILE A 120 -30.40 16.02 38.08
N LYS A 121 -31.59 16.04 38.66
CA LYS A 121 -32.33 14.85 39.07
C LYS A 121 -33.72 14.82 38.43
N SER A 122 -34.09 13.68 37.85
CA SER A 122 -35.43 13.48 37.30
C SER A 122 -36.39 13.01 38.40
N PRO A 123 -37.63 13.50 38.47
CA PRO A 123 -38.69 12.87 39.26
C PRO A 123 -38.88 11.40 38.87
N LYS A 124 -39.11 10.53 39.86
CA LYS A 124 -39.32 9.09 39.65
C LYS A 124 -40.54 8.84 38.77
N GLY A 125 -40.37 8.02 37.73
CA GLY A 125 -41.45 7.59 36.83
C GLY A 125 -41.83 8.60 35.75
N LEU A 126 -41.19 9.77 35.72
CA LEU A 126 -41.42 10.79 34.69
C LEU A 126 -40.92 10.31 33.31
N LEU A 127 -39.73 9.71 33.28
CA LEU A 127 -39.07 9.29 32.05
C LEU A 127 -39.32 7.81 31.78
N ARG A 128 -40.20 7.51 30.81
CA ARG A 128 -40.39 6.12 30.34
C ARG A 128 -39.36 5.76 29.27
N LYS A 129 -38.71 4.60 29.40
CA LYS A 129 -37.74 4.06 28.43
C LYS A 129 -38.20 4.16 26.97
N GLN A 130 -39.45 3.77 26.69
CA GLN A 130 -40.02 3.81 25.34
C GLN A 130 -40.13 5.24 24.78
N THR A 131 -40.56 6.19 25.62
CA THR A 131 -40.65 7.60 25.29
C THR A 131 -39.26 8.16 24.98
N VAL A 132 -38.30 7.95 25.88
CA VAL A 132 -36.93 8.45 25.71
C VAL A 132 -36.28 7.87 24.45
N ASN A 133 -36.36 6.56 24.20
CA ASN A 133 -35.80 5.95 22.99
C ASN A 133 -36.41 6.53 21.70
N ARG A 134 -37.72 6.78 21.69
CA ARG A 134 -38.40 7.40 20.54
C ARG A 134 -37.86 8.81 20.28
N TRP A 135 -37.67 9.60 21.33
CA TRP A 135 -37.20 10.98 21.21
C TRP A 135 -35.71 11.09 20.91
N LEU A 136 -34.86 10.24 21.51
CA LEU A 136 -33.46 10.07 21.11
C LEU A 136 -33.34 9.81 19.59
N SER A 137 -34.17 8.90 19.06
CA SER A 137 -34.18 8.58 17.63
C SER A 137 -34.73 9.73 16.77
N ARG A 138 -35.74 10.45 17.24
CA ARG A 138 -36.37 11.55 16.49
C ARG A 138 -35.47 12.77 16.41
N TRP A 139 -34.77 13.10 17.50
CA TRP A 139 -33.80 14.18 17.57
C TRP A 139 -32.38 13.77 17.15
N ARG A 140 -32.19 12.53 16.72
CA ARG A 140 -30.90 12.00 16.23
C ARG A 140 -29.78 11.98 17.29
N LEU A 141 -30.16 11.91 18.55
CA LEU A 141 -29.28 11.76 19.72
C LEU A 141 -29.03 10.29 20.07
N ASP A 142 -29.49 9.35 19.24
CA ASP A 142 -29.17 7.94 19.40
C ASP A 142 -27.70 7.64 19.06
N GLN A 143 -27.14 6.67 19.76
CA GLN A 143 -25.71 6.38 19.74
C GLN A 143 -25.15 6.10 18.33
N PRO A 144 -25.81 5.33 17.43
CA PRO A 144 -25.31 5.12 16.08
C PRO A 144 -25.15 6.41 15.27
N ARG A 145 -25.94 7.44 15.56
CA ARG A 145 -25.89 8.74 14.87
C ARG A 145 -24.87 9.68 15.49
N LEU A 146 -24.73 9.67 16.82
CA LEU A 146 -23.70 10.44 17.51
C LEU A 146 -22.28 9.94 17.21
N LEU A 147 -22.12 8.62 17.06
CA LEU A 147 -20.85 7.98 16.69
C LEU A 147 -20.66 7.88 15.16
N ARG A 148 -21.57 8.45 14.37
CA ARG A 148 -21.47 8.37 12.92
C ARG A 148 -20.27 9.18 12.45
N GLU A 149 -19.32 8.49 11.84
CA GLU A 149 -18.19 9.12 11.19
C GLU A 149 -18.66 10.10 10.09
N PRO A 150 -17.86 11.16 9.80
CA PRO A 150 -18.14 12.05 8.69
C PRO A 150 -18.27 11.27 7.37
N PRO A 151 -19.00 11.82 6.38
CA PRO A 151 -19.11 11.21 5.07
C PRO A 151 -17.73 11.01 4.45
N ALA A 152 -17.52 9.83 3.85
CA ALA A 152 -16.26 9.50 3.20
C ALA A 152 -16.06 10.33 1.91
N VAL A 153 -14.87 10.88 1.73
CA VAL A 153 -14.44 11.51 0.49
C VAL A 153 -13.79 10.44 -0.39
N ARG A 154 -14.30 10.27 -1.61
CA ARG A 154 -13.67 9.39 -2.60
C ARG A 154 -12.64 10.22 -3.36
N PHE A 155 -11.40 9.75 -3.42
CA PHE A 155 -10.37 10.30 -4.30
C PHE A 155 -9.96 9.24 -5.31
N GLN A 156 -9.40 9.68 -6.43
CA GLN A 156 -8.81 8.82 -7.44
C GLN A 156 -7.59 9.54 -8.03
N ALA A 157 -6.50 8.82 -8.24
CA ALA A 157 -5.33 9.33 -8.95
C ALA A 157 -5.70 9.71 -10.39
N GLU A 158 -5.02 10.72 -10.94
CA GLU A 158 -5.30 11.24 -12.28
C GLU A 158 -4.75 10.30 -13.35
N ASN A 159 -3.47 9.93 -13.23
CA ASN A 159 -2.78 9.02 -14.14
C ASN A 159 -2.42 7.70 -13.44
N SER A 160 -2.16 6.68 -14.24
CA SER A 160 -1.55 5.44 -13.78
C SER A 160 -0.14 5.69 -13.29
N ASN A 161 0.23 4.97 -12.23
CA ASN A 161 1.45 5.15 -11.46
C ASN A 161 1.56 6.50 -10.70
N ASP A 162 0.53 7.35 -10.69
CA ASP A 162 0.55 8.52 -9.80
C ASP A 162 0.43 8.09 -8.32
N CYS A 163 -0.37 7.07 -8.02
CA CYS A 163 -0.52 6.55 -6.66
C CYS A 163 -0.75 5.03 -6.65
N TRP A 164 0.11 4.30 -5.93
CA TRP A 164 -0.07 2.89 -5.63
C TRP A 164 -0.44 2.72 -4.17
N GLN A 165 -1.39 1.83 -3.90
CA GLN A 165 -1.73 1.47 -2.54
C GLN A 165 -1.08 0.13 -2.18
N PHE A 166 -0.25 0.13 -1.15
CA PHE A 166 0.50 -1.03 -0.66
C PHE A 166 -0.03 -1.52 0.67
N ASP A 167 -0.28 -2.82 0.77
CA ASP A 167 -0.72 -3.47 2.00
C ASP A 167 -0.30 -4.95 1.99
N MET A 168 -0.34 -5.60 3.16
CA MET A 168 0.04 -6.99 3.35
C MET A 168 -0.96 -7.72 4.24
N SER A 169 -1.32 -8.94 3.89
CA SER A 169 -2.28 -9.75 4.63
C SER A 169 -1.83 -11.20 4.73
N PRO A 170 -2.01 -11.88 5.88
CA PRO A 170 -1.79 -13.31 5.95
C PRO A 170 -2.67 -14.05 4.94
N SER A 171 -2.11 -15.04 4.25
CA SER A 171 -2.88 -15.97 3.42
C SER A 171 -3.82 -16.81 4.31
N ASP A 172 -4.98 -17.21 3.77
CA ASP A 172 -5.87 -18.14 4.48
C ASP A 172 -5.25 -19.53 4.62
N LEU A 173 -4.26 -19.87 3.78
CA LEU A 173 -3.47 -21.10 3.92
C LEU A 173 -2.57 -21.07 5.17
N LYS A 174 -2.13 -19.87 5.59
CA LYS A 174 -1.21 -19.56 6.70
C LYS A 174 0.20 -20.15 6.60
N HIS A 175 0.37 -21.39 6.14
CA HIS A 175 1.65 -22.09 6.08
C HIS A 175 1.73 -22.97 4.82
N ILE A 176 2.93 -23.09 4.25
CA ILE A 176 3.23 -24.02 3.15
C ILE A 176 4.02 -25.21 3.71
N GLU A 177 3.77 -26.41 3.21
CA GLU A 177 4.38 -27.65 3.72
C GLU A 177 5.91 -27.70 3.51
N ARG A 178 6.42 -27.08 2.43
CA ARG A 178 7.87 -27.00 2.14
C ARG A 178 8.29 -25.58 1.75
N PRO A 179 8.55 -24.68 2.71
CA PRO A 179 9.25 -23.45 2.41
C PRO A 179 10.72 -23.78 2.08
N ASP A 180 11.25 -23.21 1.00
CA ASP A 180 12.61 -23.54 0.51
C ASP A 180 13.71 -23.12 1.51
N TRP A 181 13.41 -22.21 2.43
CA TRP A 181 14.28 -21.73 3.48
C TRP A 181 13.49 -21.63 4.79
N VAL A 182 13.64 -22.61 5.68
CA VAL A 182 13.07 -22.56 7.04
C VAL A 182 14.23 -22.53 8.02
N ASP A 183 14.25 -21.52 8.90
CA ASP A 183 15.12 -21.53 10.05
C ASP A 183 14.47 -22.42 11.14
N PRO A 184 15.04 -23.61 11.46
CA PRO A 184 14.47 -24.51 12.44
C PRO A 184 14.39 -23.91 13.85
N ALA A 185 15.17 -22.85 14.14
CA ALA A 185 15.20 -22.20 15.44
C ALA A 185 14.12 -21.11 15.60
N ARG A 186 13.55 -20.57 14.51
CA ARG A 186 12.58 -19.47 14.53
C ARG A 186 11.11 -19.90 14.42
N GLY A 187 10.86 -21.21 14.33
CA GLY A 187 9.50 -21.78 14.21
C GLY A 187 9.00 -21.82 12.76
N GLU A 188 7.69 -21.98 12.59
CA GLU A 188 7.05 -22.06 11.26
C GLU A 188 6.77 -20.65 10.69
N PRO A 189 7.28 -20.31 9.49
CA PRO A 189 7.00 -19.03 8.86
C PRO A 189 5.53 -18.92 8.45
N THR A 190 4.99 -17.70 8.44
CA THR A 190 3.64 -17.44 7.96
C THR A 190 3.68 -17.04 6.49
N LEU A 191 2.83 -17.66 5.67
CA LEU A 191 2.60 -17.27 4.29
C LEU A 191 1.81 -15.95 4.25
N MET A 192 2.50 -14.87 3.89
CA MET A 192 1.91 -13.55 3.70
C MET A 192 1.67 -13.28 2.22
N LEU A 193 0.56 -12.61 1.91
CA LEU A 193 0.23 -12.08 0.60
C LEU A 193 0.51 -10.58 0.60
N PHE A 194 1.47 -10.16 -0.22
CA PHE A 194 1.82 -8.77 -0.44
C PHE A 194 1.04 -8.25 -1.65
N SER A 195 0.52 -7.02 -1.60
CA SER A 195 -0.27 -6.45 -2.69
C SER A 195 0.06 -4.98 -2.91
N VAL A 196 0.24 -4.60 -4.18
CA VAL A 196 0.09 -3.22 -4.65
C VAL A 196 -1.07 -3.12 -5.62
N VAL A 197 -1.79 -2.01 -5.55
CA VAL A 197 -2.91 -1.70 -6.45
C VAL A 197 -2.75 -0.28 -6.96
N ASP A 198 -2.72 -0.11 -8.28
CA ASP A 198 -2.73 1.21 -8.91
C ASP A 198 -4.08 1.90 -8.68
N ASP A 199 -4.07 3.11 -8.12
CA ASP A 199 -5.30 3.77 -7.69
C ASP A 199 -6.20 4.19 -8.87
N ARG A 200 -5.61 4.61 -9.99
CA ARG A 200 -6.33 5.01 -11.21
C ARG A 200 -7.01 3.79 -11.83
N SER A 201 -6.22 2.78 -12.20
CA SER A 201 -6.65 1.63 -12.99
C SER A 201 -7.17 0.45 -12.18
N GLY A 202 -6.83 0.35 -10.90
CA GLY A 202 -7.14 -0.81 -10.08
C GLY A 202 -6.44 -2.09 -10.51
N VAL A 203 -5.41 -2.01 -11.38
CA VAL A 203 -4.51 -3.14 -11.66
C VAL A 203 -3.84 -3.55 -10.35
N ALA A 204 -3.89 -4.84 -10.04
CA ALA A 204 -3.31 -5.40 -8.83
C ALA A 204 -2.12 -6.29 -9.19
N TYR A 205 -1.02 -6.10 -8.47
CA TYR A 205 0.13 -7.00 -8.47
C TYR A 205 0.32 -7.55 -7.05
N GLN A 206 0.46 -8.87 -6.94
CA GLN A 206 0.53 -9.55 -5.66
C GLN A 206 1.54 -10.70 -5.70
N GLU A 207 2.17 -10.96 -4.56
CA GLU A 207 3.09 -12.09 -4.38
C GLU A 207 2.88 -12.72 -3.01
N TYR A 208 2.99 -14.04 -2.95
CA TYR A 208 3.15 -14.77 -1.71
C TYR A 208 4.60 -14.77 -1.26
N ARG A 209 4.83 -14.56 0.03
CA ARG A 209 6.13 -14.77 0.68
C ARG A 209 5.96 -15.39 2.06
N CYS A 210 6.75 -16.40 2.37
CA CYS A 210 6.89 -16.91 3.73
C CYS A 210 7.72 -15.92 4.55
N VAL A 211 7.20 -15.46 5.69
CA VAL A 211 7.88 -14.47 6.54
C VAL A 211 7.77 -14.79 8.03
N TYR A 212 8.77 -14.35 8.79
CA TYR A 212 8.81 -14.41 10.25
C TYR A 212 8.28 -13.11 10.87
N GLY A 213 7.07 -12.71 10.49
CA GLY A 213 6.43 -11.45 10.86
C GLY A 213 6.47 -10.41 9.73
N GLU A 214 6.12 -9.15 10.05
CA GLU A 214 6.21 -8.05 9.07
C GLU A 214 7.66 -7.55 8.98
N ASP A 215 8.47 -8.17 8.11
CA ASP A 215 9.84 -7.74 7.85
C ASP A 215 9.93 -6.74 6.68
N ALA A 216 10.91 -5.84 6.76
CA ALA A 216 11.15 -4.84 5.73
C ALA A 216 11.78 -5.40 4.47
N GLU A 217 12.50 -6.51 4.61
CA GLU A 217 13.13 -7.23 3.50
C GLU A 217 12.12 -7.65 2.45
N SER A 218 11.13 -8.44 2.87
CA SER A 218 10.17 -9.06 1.98
C SER A 218 9.30 -8.01 1.32
N ALA A 219 8.95 -6.96 2.06
CA ALA A 219 8.20 -5.82 1.52
C ALA A 219 9.00 -5.03 0.47
N LEU A 220 10.28 -4.73 0.73
CA LEU A 220 11.12 -4.03 -0.23
C LEU A 220 11.40 -4.91 -1.47
N ARG A 221 11.68 -6.20 -1.29
CA ARG A 221 11.84 -7.14 -2.41
C ARG A 221 10.58 -7.23 -3.26
N PHE A 222 9.42 -7.31 -2.63
CA PHE A 222 8.13 -7.27 -3.31
C PHE A 222 7.94 -5.97 -4.11
N LEU A 223 8.24 -4.82 -3.50
CA LEU A 223 8.12 -3.51 -4.16
C LEU A 223 9.06 -3.39 -5.35
N PHE A 224 10.30 -3.90 -5.26
CA PHE A 224 11.21 -3.98 -6.39
C PHE A 224 10.58 -4.78 -7.53
N ASN A 225 10.12 -6.01 -7.26
CA ASN A 225 9.50 -6.85 -8.27
C ASN A 225 8.28 -6.18 -8.91
N ALA A 226 7.45 -5.50 -8.10
CA ALA A 226 6.27 -4.79 -8.57
C ALA A 226 6.62 -3.62 -9.51
N MET A 227 7.70 -2.89 -9.23
CA MET A 227 8.16 -1.75 -10.06
C MET A 227 9.00 -2.19 -11.26
N ALA A 228 9.71 -3.31 -11.17
CA ALA A 228 10.57 -3.82 -12.24
C ALA A 228 9.75 -4.28 -13.46
N PRO A 229 10.31 -4.23 -14.68
CA PRO A 229 9.71 -4.86 -15.84
C PRO A 229 9.42 -6.33 -15.60
N LYS A 230 8.21 -6.77 -15.96
CA LYS A 230 7.82 -8.17 -15.83
C LYS A 230 8.34 -8.95 -17.03
N THR A 231 8.79 -10.17 -16.79
CA THR A 231 9.28 -11.07 -17.85
C THR A 231 8.16 -11.56 -18.76
N ARG A 232 6.91 -11.50 -18.30
CA ARG A 232 5.74 -11.93 -19.08
C ARG A 232 5.05 -10.74 -19.74
N SER A 233 4.83 -10.85 -21.05
CA SER A 233 4.18 -9.82 -21.86
C SER A 233 2.68 -9.63 -21.56
N ASP A 234 2.02 -10.61 -20.92
CA ASP A 234 0.62 -10.52 -20.50
C ASP A 234 0.42 -9.63 -19.26
N PHE A 235 1.51 -9.16 -18.64
CA PHE A 235 1.47 -8.35 -17.43
C PHE A 235 2.40 -7.12 -17.57
N PRO A 236 1.99 -6.08 -18.30
CA PRO A 236 2.84 -4.92 -18.61
C PRO A 236 3.03 -3.95 -17.43
N PHE A 237 2.39 -4.22 -16.29
CA PHE A 237 2.43 -3.35 -15.13
C PHE A 237 3.85 -3.22 -14.56
N GLN A 238 4.37 -2.00 -14.58
CA GLN A 238 5.73 -1.67 -14.18
C GLN A 238 5.87 -0.18 -13.87
N GLY A 239 7.08 0.20 -13.43
CA GLY A 239 7.48 1.57 -13.21
C GLY A 239 7.33 2.02 -11.76
N ARG A 240 8.14 2.99 -11.36
CA ARG A 240 8.11 3.60 -10.04
C ARG A 240 6.90 4.52 -9.91
N PRO A 241 6.04 4.35 -8.90
CA PRO A 241 4.95 5.28 -8.69
C PRO A 241 5.45 6.66 -8.23
N LYS A 242 4.66 7.72 -8.41
CA LYS A 242 4.94 9.01 -7.77
C LYS A 242 4.72 8.95 -6.27
N LEU A 243 3.63 8.30 -5.86
CA LEU A 243 3.23 8.16 -4.46
C LEU A 243 2.94 6.69 -4.11
N LEU A 244 3.45 6.24 -2.96
CA LEU A 244 3.08 5.00 -2.32
C LEU A 244 2.22 5.29 -1.09
N TYR A 245 0.99 4.79 -1.09
CA TYR A 245 0.03 4.95 -0.01
C TYR A 245 -0.05 3.67 0.82
N LEU A 246 0.25 3.76 2.11
CA LEU A 246 0.36 2.59 2.98
C LEU A 246 -0.13 2.85 4.42
N ASP A 247 -0.38 1.77 5.15
CA ASP A 247 -0.67 1.82 6.58
C ASP A 247 0.49 2.42 7.39
N ASN A 248 0.17 3.08 8.51
CA ASN A 248 1.17 3.56 9.47
C ASN A 248 1.73 2.41 10.34
N GLY A 249 2.17 1.35 9.67
CA GLY A 249 2.74 0.15 10.27
C GLY A 249 4.25 0.26 10.49
N PRO A 250 4.89 -0.84 10.97
CA PRO A 250 6.34 -0.92 11.16
C PRO A 250 7.13 -0.53 9.91
N MET A 251 6.65 -0.95 8.74
CA MET A 251 7.24 -0.64 7.43
C MET A 251 7.44 0.85 7.19
N ALA A 252 6.41 1.66 7.37
CA ALA A 252 6.46 3.09 7.06
C ALA A 252 7.43 3.86 7.99
N LYS A 253 7.76 3.28 9.15
CA LYS A 253 8.69 3.85 10.14
C LYS A 253 10.12 3.34 9.97
N ASN A 254 10.34 2.31 9.16
CA ASN A 254 11.65 1.71 8.95
C ASN A 254 12.56 2.66 8.13
N HIS A 255 13.77 2.92 8.62
CA HIS A 255 14.71 3.84 7.99
C HIS A 255 15.21 3.34 6.63
N VAL A 256 15.54 2.06 6.50
CA VAL A 256 15.89 1.42 5.22
C VAL A 256 14.80 1.66 4.18
N PHE A 257 13.54 1.44 4.55
CA PHE A 257 12.42 1.69 3.64
C PHE A 257 12.36 3.15 3.19
N GLN A 258 12.49 4.10 4.11
CA GLN A 258 12.48 5.53 3.80
C GLN A 258 13.64 5.92 2.88
N ASN A 259 14.85 5.40 3.14
CA ASN A 259 16.05 5.65 2.33
C ASN A 259 15.88 5.14 0.90
N VAL A 260 15.34 3.94 0.74
CA VAL A 260 15.06 3.36 -0.59
C VAL A 260 14.01 4.20 -1.31
N MET A 261 12.88 4.54 -0.68
CA MET A 261 11.84 5.37 -1.31
C MET A 261 12.36 6.75 -1.74
N GLN A 262 13.16 7.41 -0.88
CA GLN A 262 13.80 8.69 -1.21
C GLN A 262 14.76 8.56 -2.40
N SER A 263 15.62 7.54 -2.41
CA SER A 263 16.57 7.27 -3.50
C SER A 263 15.85 6.98 -4.83
N LEU A 264 14.71 6.30 -4.75
CA LEU A 264 13.82 6.05 -5.89
C LEU A 264 12.93 7.24 -6.24
N LYS A 265 12.95 8.34 -5.48
CA LYS A 265 12.06 9.50 -5.65
C LYS A 265 10.59 9.08 -5.71
N VAL A 266 10.20 8.20 -4.80
CA VAL A 266 8.82 7.78 -4.57
C VAL A 266 8.40 8.43 -3.25
N ASP A 267 7.44 9.34 -3.32
CA ASP A 267 6.83 9.90 -2.11
C ASP A 267 6.01 8.80 -1.43
N TRP A 268 5.82 8.90 -0.11
CA TRP A 268 4.91 8.00 0.59
C TRP A 268 4.01 8.75 1.55
N LEU A 269 2.78 8.26 1.70
CA LEU A 269 1.79 8.80 2.62
C LEU A 269 1.26 7.69 3.50
N THR A 270 1.25 7.95 4.80
CA THR A 270 0.70 7.03 5.79
C THR A 270 -0.70 7.43 6.20
N HIS A 271 -1.52 6.45 6.56
CA HIS A 271 -2.79 6.73 7.21
C HIS A 271 -2.61 7.55 8.49
N THR A 272 -3.37 8.62 8.63
CA THR A 272 -3.47 9.32 9.91
C THR A 272 -4.18 8.41 10.92
N PRO A 273 -3.62 8.17 12.12
CA PRO A 273 -4.26 7.34 13.14
C PRO A 273 -5.64 7.89 13.51
N ALA A 274 -6.60 6.99 13.75
CA ALA A 274 -7.92 7.36 14.25
C ALA A 274 -7.79 8.17 15.56
N GLY A 275 -8.43 9.34 15.63
CA GLY A 275 -8.55 10.14 16.85
C GLY A 275 -7.62 11.34 17.00
N LYS A 276 -6.75 11.67 16.02
CA LYS A 276 -5.94 12.90 16.07
C LYS A 276 -6.78 14.19 16.08
N ASP A 277 -7.99 14.16 15.52
CA ASP A 277 -8.96 15.29 15.47
C ASP A 277 -10.25 15.01 16.29
N GLY A 278 -10.20 14.17 17.32
CA GLY A 278 -11.38 13.81 18.12
C GLY A 278 -12.30 12.79 17.44
N THR A 279 -13.62 13.04 17.40
CA THR A 279 -14.65 12.11 16.85
C THR A 279 -14.57 11.89 15.34
N ARG A 280 -13.70 12.60 14.64
CA ARG A 280 -13.39 12.38 13.22
C ARG A 280 -12.30 11.33 13.07
N THR A 281 -12.69 10.12 12.69
CA THR A 281 -11.82 9.25 11.91
C THR A 281 -11.61 9.95 10.56
N THR A 282 -10.39 10.38 10.27
CA THR A 282 -10.02 10.89 8.95
C THR A 282 -10.28 9.83 7.89
N ALA A 283 -10.52 10.29 6.65
CA ALA A 283 -11.11 9.52 5.55
C ALA A 283 -10.69 8.04 5.53
N ARG A 284 -11.68 7.14 5.62
CA ARG A 284 -11.51 5.69 5.41
C ARG A 284 -10.95 5.44 4.01
N SER A 285 -9.64 5.26 3.92
CA SER A 285 -8.92 5.07 2.67
C SER A 285 -8.54 3.61 2.36
N LYS A 286 -8.91 2.66 3.23
CA LYS A 286 -8.59 1.21 3.12
C LYS A 286 -9.35 0.41 2.05
N GLY A 287 -10.45 0.94 1.49
CA GLY A 287 -11.37 0.12 0.68
C GLY A 287 -10.86 -0.35 -0.68
N LYS A 288 -9.78 0.24 -1.21
CA LYS A 288 -9.29 -0.05 -2.57
C LYS A 288 -8.29 -1.22 -2.63
N VAL A 289 -7.47 -1.45 -1.60
CA VAL A 289 -6.60 -2.66 -1.51
C VAL A 289 -7.30 -3.83 -0.82
N GLU A 290 -8.19 -3.57 0.14
CA GLU A 290 -8.91 -4.62 0.88
C GLU A 290 -9.77 -5.50 -0.05
N ARG A 291 -10.30 -4.92 -1.13
CA ARG A 291 -11.16 -5.64 -2.07
C ARG A 291 -10.38 -6.63 -2.97
N PRO A 292 -9.24 -6.28 -3.59
CA PRO A 292 -8.35 -7.23 -4.23
C PRO A 292 -7.94 -8.39 -3.33
N PHE A 293 -7.52 -8.13 -2.09
CA PHE A 293 -7.23 -9.20 -1.13
C PHE A 293 -8.41 -10.13 -0.91
N ARG A 294 -9.58 -9.57 -0.59
CA ARG A 294 -10.78 -10.39 -0.38
C ARG A 294 -11.12 -11.22 -1.61
N THR A 295 -10.96 -10.66 -2.80
CA THR A 295 -11.24 -11.38 -4.05
C THR A 295 -10.28 -12.55 -4.25
N VAL A 296 -8.99 -12.38 -3.96
CA VAL A 296 -8.00 -13.46 -4.05
C VAL A 296 -8.32 -14.54 -3.02
N LYS A 297 -8.62 -14.17 -1.78
CA LYS A 297 -9.00 -15.12 -0.72
C LYS A 297 -10.26 -15.91 -1.08
N GLU A 298 -11.30 -15.24 -1.55
CA GLU A 298 -12.60 -15.85 -1.85
C GLU A 298 -12.63 -16.66 -3.16
N ALA A 299 -11.83 -16.30 -4.16
CA ALA A 299 -11.91 -16.91 -5.49
C ALA A 299 -10.69 -17.77 -5.87
N HIS A 300 -9.51 -17.43 -5.36
CA HIS A 300 -8.26 -18.13 -5.66
C HIS A 300 -7.87 -19.07 -4.51
N GLU A 301 -7.71 -18.55 -3.29
CA GLU A 301 -7.25 -19.37 -2.15
C GLU A 301 -8.27 -20.44 -1.74
N THR A 302 -9.57 -20.22 -1.97
CA THR A 302 -10.58 -21.27 -1.78
C THR A 302 -10.30 -22.53 -2.59
N LEU A 303 -9.62 -22.42 -3.74
CA LEU A 303 -9.26 -23.58 -4.57
C LEU A 303 -8.21 -24.46 -3.90
N TYR A 304 -7.47 -23.95 -2.91
CA TYR A 304 -6.48 -24.72 -2.16
C TYR A 304 -7.08 -25.82 -1.27
N HIS A 305 -8.42 -25.83 -1.10
CA HIS A 305 -9.12 -26.97 -0.49
C HIS A 305 -9.04 -28.24 -1.36
N PHE A 306 -8.86 -28.10 -2.67
CA PHE A 306 -8.70 -29.22 -3.60
C PHE A 306 -7.23 -29.61 -3.75
N HIS A 307 -6.36 -28.63 -4.00
CA HIS A 307 -4.93 -28.82 -4.18
C HIS A 307 -4.17 -27.65 -3.57
N LYS A 308 -3.33 -27.94 -2.58
CA LYS A 308 -2.45 -26.95 -1.95
C LYS A 308 -1.16 -26.82 -2.75
N PRO A 309 -0.58 -25.62 -2.85
CA PRO A 309 0.77 -25.47 -3.38
C PRO A 309 1.78 -26.09 -2.42
N GLU A 310 2.78 -26.79 -2.96
CA GLU A 310 3.86 -27.41 -2.20
C GLU A 310 4.95 -26.40 -1.81
N THR A 311 5.18 -25.39 -2.66
CA THR A 311 6.26 -24.39 -2.50
C THR A 311 5.74 -22.96 -2.70
N GLU A 312 6.50 -21.97 -2.21
CA GLU A 312 6.21 -20.55 -2.43
C GLU A 312 6.22 -20.20 -3.93
N LEU A 313 7.14 -20.78 -4.70
CA LEU A 313 7.23 -20.58 -6.14
C LEU A 313 5.94 -21.04 -6.83
N GLN A 314 5.47 -22.25 -6.52
CA GLN A 314 4.24 -22.80 -7.10
C GLN A 314 3.02 -21.96 -6.72
N ALA A 315 2.92 -21.52 -5.46
CA ALA A 315 1.85 -20.62 -5.02
C ALA A 315 1.83 -19.31 -5.84
N ASN A 316 3.01 -18.73 -6.08
CA ASN A 316 3.15 -17.52 -6.89
C ASN A 316 2.82 -17.76 -8.38
N GLU A 317 3.24 -18.87 -8.97
CA GLU A 317 2.87 -19.21 -10.36
C GLU A 317 1.34 -19.30 -10.55
N TRP A 318 0.66 -19.94 -9.59
CA TRP A 318 -0.80 -20.06 -9.60
C TRP A 318 -1.48 -18.69 -9.41
N LEU A 319 -0.97 -17.88 -8.47
CA LEU A 319 -1.44 -16.53 -8.22
C LEU A 319 -1.30 -15.64 -9.45
N TRP A 320 -0.15 -15.66 -10.12
CA TRP A 320 0.10 -14.86 -11.31
C TRP A 320 -0.87 -15.19 -12.44
N ASN A 321 -1.14 -16.48 -12.68
CA ASN A 321 -2.14 -16.89 -13.67
C ASN A 321 -3.56 -16.39 -13.32
N TYR A 322 -3.88 -16.31 -12.03
CA TYR A 322 -5.13 -15.69 -11.57
C TYR A 322 -5.13 -14.17 -11.78
N LEU A 323 -4.04 -13.48 -11.42
CA LEU A 323 -3.91 -12.03 -11.55
C LEU A 323 -3.97 -11.55 -13.00
N SER A 324 -3.37 -12.26 -13.96
CA SER A 324 -3.49 -11.93 -15.40
C SER A 324 -4.97 -11.88 -15.82
N ARG A 325 -5.77 -12.86 -15.41
CA ARG A 325 -7.21 -12.90 -15.69
C ARG A 325 -7.97 -11.80 -14.94
N TYR A 326 -7.63 -11.59 -13.67
CA TYR A 326 -8.25 -10.56 -12.83
C TYR A 326 -8.04 -9.15 -13.42
N ASN A 327 -6.82 -8.84 -13.87
CA ASN A 327 -6.48 -7.54 -14.45
C ASN A 327 -7.08 -7.34 -15.85
N ALA A 328 -7.31 -8.43 -16.60
CA ALA A 328 -8.06 -8.41 -17.86
C ALA A 328 -9.58 -8.20 -17.67
N GLN A 329 -10.12 -8.33 -16.45
CA GLN A 329 -11.53 -8.03 -16.20
C GLN A 329 -11.82 -6.53 -16.27
N ARG A 330 -13.09 -6.21 -16.56
CA ARG A 330 -13.61 -4.85 -16.67
C ARG A 330 -13.27 -4.00 -15.44
N HIS A 331 -12.83 -2.78 -15.71
CA HIS A 331 -12.58 -1.75 -14.71
C HIS A 331 -13.83 -1.46 -13.87
N ARG A 332 -13.64 -1.01 -12.62
CA ARG A 332 -14.74 -0.76 -11.66
C ARG A 332 -15.77 0.28 -12.14
N SER A 333 -15.34 1.22 -12.96
CA SER A 333 -16.17 2.32 -13.47
C SER A 333 -16.16 2.42 -15.00
N GLU A 334 -15.12 1.90 -15.66
CA GLU A 334 -14.93 2.09 -17.11
C GLU A 334 -15.41 0.87 -17.92
N LYS A 335 -15.48 1.04 -19.24
CA LYS A 335 -15.95 -0.02 -20.17
C LYS A 335 -14.85 -1.00 -20.61
N HIS A 336 -13.58 -0.62 -20.46
CA HIS A 336 -12.42 -1.46 -20.77
C HIS A 336 -11.92 -2.19 -19.51
N SER A 337 -10.93 -3.06 -19.67
CA SER A 337 -10.25 -3.76 -18.58
C SER A 337 -9.43 -2.80 -17.70
N ARG A 338 -8.98 -3.29 -16.53
CA ARG A 338 -8.05 -2.53 -15.67
C ARG A 338 -6.72 -2.31 -16.38
N LEU A 339 -6.24 -3.33 -17.08
CA LEU A 339 -4.96 -3.30 -17.79
C LEU A 339 -4.98 -2.32 -18.97
N GLU A 340 -6.09 -2.26 -19.71
CA GLU A 340 -6.31 -1.21 -20.72
C GLU A 340 -6.44 0.18 -20.12
N ASP A 341 -7.09 0.34 -18.95
CA ASP A 341 -7.12 1.62 -18.23
C ASP A 341 -5.71 2.05 -17.85
N TRP A 342 -4.90 1.11 -17.36
CA TRP A 342 -3.53 1.39 -16.96
C TRP A 342 -2.70 1.90 -18.14
N LEU A 343 -2.72 1.18 -19.27
CA LEU A 343 -1.99 1.58 -20.49
C LEU A 343 -2.49 2.93 -21.05
N ALA A 344 -3.80 3.16 -21.04
CA ALA A 344 -4.39 4.36 -21.63
C ALA A 344 -4.19 5.63 -20.78
N ASN A 345 -3.94 5.49 -19.48
CA ASN A 345 -3.80 6.61 -18.54
C ASN A 345 -2.37 6.75 -18.00
N ILE A 346 -1.37 6.22 -18.69
CA ILE A 346 0.03 6.58 -18.38
C ILE A 346 0.22 8.06 -18.68
N GLY A 347 0.80 8.80 -17.73
CA GLY A 347 1.00 10.24 -17.87
C GLY A 347 1.89 10.60 -19.05
N GLN A 348 1.88 11.88 -19.44
CA GLN A 348 2.69 12.38 -20.58
C GLN A 348 4.21 12.18 -20.38
N GLU A 349 4.66 12.16 -19.13
CA GLU A 349 6.05 11.86 -18.75
C GLU A 349 6.43 10.39 -18.94
N GLY A 350 5.44 9.53 -19.18
CA GLY A 350 5.65 8.11 -19.42
C GLY A 350 5.87 7.28 -18.17
N VAL A 351 6.38 6.06 -18.38
CA VAL A 351 6.72 5.14 -17.30
C VAL A 351 8.07 5.56 -16.70
N ARG A 352 8.11 5.69 -15.37
CA ARG A 352 9.35 5.95 -14.63
C ARG A 352 10.08 4.64 -14.41
N ASP A 353 11.17 4.40 -15.12
CA ASP A 353 11.85 3.10 -15.07
C ASP A 353 12.44 2.82 -13.70
N MET A 354 12.50 1.52 -13.37
CA MET A 354 13.11 1.01 -12.16
C MET A 354 14.64 0.92 -12.31
N CYS A 355 15.39 1.06 -11.21
CA CYS A 355 16.84 0.82 -11.21
C CYS A 355 17.16 -0.69 -11.27
N SER A 356 18.43 -1.03 -11.48
CA SER A 356 18.89 -2.42 -11.39
C SER A 356 18.75 -2.96 -9.95
N TRP A 357 18.67 -4.28 -9.82
CA TRP A 357 18.63 -4.95 -8.51
C TRP A 357 19.86 -4.58 -7.65
N GLU A 358 21.05 -4.56 -8.25
CA GLU A 358 22.27 -4.18 -7.54
C GLU A 358 22.19 -2.76 -6.96
N GLN A 359 21.70 -1.80 -7.76
CA GLN A 359 21.54 -0.42 -7.30
C GLN A 359 20.45 -0.31 -6.23
N TYR A 360 19.38 -1.09 -6.34
CA TYR A 360 18.34 -1.18 -5.32
C TYR A 360 18.89 -1.71 -3.99
N CYS A 361 19.70 -2.77 -4.00
CA CYS A 361 20.37 -3.29 -2.81
C CYS A 361 21.27 -2.23 -2.17
N ARG A 362 22.00 -1.44 -2.96
CA ARG A 362 22.81 -0.34 -2.43
C ARG A 362 22.00 0.70 -1.65
N PHE A 363 20.77 1.00 -2.09
CA PHE A 363 19.88 1.92 -1.35
C PHE A 363 19.36 1.32 -0.04
N ALA A 364 19.33 -0.01 0.06
CA ALA A 364 18.87 -0.75 1.23
C ALA A 364 20.01 -1.06 2.24
N ARG A 365 21.20 -0.49 2.05
CA ARG A 365 22.33 -0.57 3.00
C ARG A 365 22.25 0.56 4.01
N GLU A 366 22.39 0.22 5.30
CA GLU A 366 22.69 1.21 6.34
C GLU A 366 24.19 1.16 6.63
N PRO A 367 24.97 2.18 6.24
CA PRO A 367 26.40 2.20 6.52
C PRO A 367 26.63 2.29 8.03
N GLU A 368 27.09 1.18 8.63
CA GLU A 368 27.37 1.11 10.06
C GLU A 368 28.88 1.25 10.32
N SER A 369 29.29 2.30 11.03
CA SER A 369 30.69 2.50 11.41
C SER A 369 31.04 1.64 12.62
N ARG A 370 31.96 0.69 12.46
CA ARG A 370 32.37 -0.25 13.52
C ARG A 370 33.89 -0.31 13.61
N LYS A 371 34.39 -0.39 14.85
CA LYS A 371 35.82 -0.62 15.10
C LYS A 371 36.12 -2.11 15.02
N VAL A 372 37.11 -2.48 14.22
CA VAL A 372 37.56 -3.87 14.10
C VAL A 372 38.38 -4.26 15.33
N GLY A 373 38.11 -5.45 15.86
CA GLY A 373 38.88 -6.03 16.95
C GLY A 373 40.36 -6.22 16.58
N VAL A 374 41.22 -6.27 17.60
CA VAL A 374 42.67 -6.54 17.42
C VAL A 374 42.97 -7.92 16.82
N ASP A 375 41.95 -8.79 16.80
CA ASP A 375 41.93 -10.11 16.18
C ASP A 375 41.41 -10.09 14.73
N ALA A 376 41.27 -8.90 14.12
CA ALA A 376 40.70 -8.68 12.80
C ALA A 376 39.25 -9.19 12.67
N ARG A 377 38.46 -9.09 13.74
CA ARG A 377 37.05 -9.54 13.76
C ARG A 377 36.08 -8.44 14.10
N ILE A 378 34.86 -8.58 13.55
CA ILE A 378 33.72 -7.71 13.81
C ILE A 378 32.54 -8.60 14.21
N THR A 379 31.90 -8.29 15.35
CA THR A 379 30.72 -9.04 15.82
C THR A 379 29.45 -8.24 15.56
N ILE A 380 28.50 -8.85 14.86
CA ILE A 380 27.21 -8.26 14.47
C ILE A 380 26.13 -9.27 14.84
N ASP A 381 25.17 -8.86 15.68
CA ASP A 381 24.07 -9.70 16.20
C ASP A 381 24.50 -11.09 16.71
N GLY A 382 25.67 -11.14 17.38
CA GLY A 382 26.24 -12.37 17.93
C GLY A 382 27.04 -13.23 16.94
N THR A 383 27.07 -12.87 15.66
CA THR A 383 27.87 -13.54 14.63
C THR A 383 29.19 -12.80 14.42
N ALA A 384 30.32 -13.52 14.50
CA ALA A 384 31.64 -12.94 14.28
C ALA A 384 32.05 -13.07 12.80
N TRP A 385 32.58 -12.01 12.22
CA TRP A 385 33.07 -11.94 10.85
C TRP A 385 34.57 -11.62 10.88
N GLU A 386 35.37 -12.36 10.13
CA GLU A 386 36.82 -12.16 10.03
C GLU A 386 37.11 -11.32 8.78
N VAL A 387 37.70 -10.13 9.00
CA VAL A 387 38.07 -9.18 7.94
C VAL A 387 39.58 -9.21 7.70
N GLU A 388 40.09 -8.44 6.73
CA GLU A 388 41.53 -8.42 6.45
C GLU A 388 42.34 -7.98 7.69
N PRO A 389 43.51 -8.59 7.95
CA PRO A 389 44.36 -8.23 9.09
C PRO A 389 44.77 -6.76 9.13
N ASP A 390 44.88 -6.12 7.97
CA ASP A 390 45.25 -4.70 7.83
C ASP A 390 44.15 -3.75 8.34
N MET A 391 42.94 -4.26 8.59
CA MET A 391 41.82 -3.53 9.19
C MET A 391 41.78 -3.66 10.72
N ALA A 392 42.61 -4.50 11.33
CA ALA A 392 42.59 -4.75 12.77
C ALA A 392 42.90 -3.48 13.58
N GLY A 393 41.98 -3.09 14.48
CA GLY A 393 42.11 -1.88 15.30
C GLY A 393 41.65 -0.59 14.62
N GLU A 394 41.33 -0.62 13.32
CA GLU A 394 40.83 0.51 12.55
C GLU A 394 39.29 0.64 12.61
N THR A 395 38.78 1.82 12.25
CA THR A 395 37.34 2.03 12.07
C THR A 395 36.98 1.82 10.61
N VAL A 396 36.03 0.94 10.35
CA VAL A 396 35.57 0.61 9.00
C VAL A 396 34.07 0.89 8.87
N ILE A 397 33.61 1.12 7.63
CA ILE A 397 32.18 1.24 7.35
C ILE A 397 31.69 -0.09 6.82
N LEU A 398 30.75 -0.70 7.52
CA LEU A 398 30.11 -1.93 7.08
C LEU A 398 29.10 -1.60 5.99
N LEU A 399 29.24 -2.22 4.83
CA LEU A 399 28.33 -2.16 3.70
C LEU A 399 27.49 -3.44 3.67
N TRP A 400 26.84 -3.74 4.79
CA TRP A 400 25.91 -4.85 4.92
C TRP A 400 24.47 -4.31 4.88
N GLY A 401 23.71 -4.70 3.86
CA GLY A 401 22.30 -4.37 3.72
C GLY A 401 21.38 -5.55 4.01
N LEU A 402 20.09 -5.24 4.06
CA LEU A 402 19.02 -6.17 4.44
C LEU A 402 18.92 -7.41 3.54
N PHE A 403 19.51 -7.37 2.33
CA PHE A 403 19.47 -8.44 1.33
C PHE A 403 20.82 -9.16 1.11
N ASP A 404 21.87 -8.75 1.80
CA ASP A 404 23.22 -9.26 1.55
C ASP A 404 23.49 -10.50 2.43
N GLU A 405 23.77 -11.65 1.82
CA GLU A 405 24.31 -12.86 2.50
C GLU A 405 25.81 -12.72 2.83
N GLU A 406 26.42 -11.65 2.32
CA GLU A 406 27.86 -11.39 2.30
C GLU A 406 28.15 -10.00 2.86
N MET A 407 29.08 -9.90 3.81
CA MET A 407 29.46 -8.61 4.38
C MET A 407 30.54 -7.94 3.53
N TYR A 408 30.31 -6.70 3.09
CA TYR A 408 31.34 -5.84 2.54
C TYR A 408 31.76 -4.77 3.56
N VAL A 409 33.00 -4.32 3.46
CA VAL A 409 33.61 -3.34 4.35
C VAL A 409 34.27 -2.27 3.50
N GLU A 410 33.87 -1.03 3.68
CA GLU A 410 34.61 0.11 3.14
C GLU A 410 35.72 0.50 4.12
N PHE A 411 36.95 0.43 3.63
CA PHE A 411 38.16 0.81 4.33
C PHE A 411 39.02 1.65 3.38
N THR A 412 39.46 2.82 3.84
CA THR A 412 40.26 3.78 3.05
C THR A 412 39.62 4.24 1.71
N GLY A 413 38.28 4.24 1.63
CA GLY A 413 37.54 4.63 0.42
C GLY A 413 37.46 3.54 -0.67
N GLU A 414 37.93 2.33 -0.38
CA GLU A 414 37.78 1.15 -1.22
C GLU A 414 36.85 0.14 -0.54
N THR A 415 36.05 -0.58 -1.34
CA THR A 415 35.15 -1.64 -0.86
C THR A 415 35.88 -2.99 -0.87
N TRP A 416 35.92 -3.64 0.28
CA TRP A 416 36.56 -4.93 0.53
C TRP A 416 35.53 -5.98 0.94
N GLY A 417 35.75 -7.24 0.56
CA GLY A 417 34.81 -8.34 0.76
C GLY A 417 34.64 -9.16 -0.53
N PRO A 418 33.70 -10.10 -0.58
CA PRO A 418 32.77 -10.48 0.49
C PRO A 418 33.46 -11.19 1.66
N TYR A 419 33.04 -10.92 2.88
CA TYR A 419 33.40 -11.66 4.10
C TYR A 419 32.25 -12.58 4.53
N TYR A 420 32.56 -13.66 5.25
CA TYR A 420 31.61 -14.70 5.66
C TYR A 420 31.68 -14.94 7.19
N PRO A 421 30.61 -15.45 7.83
CA PRO A 421 30.55 -15.63 9.27
C PRO A 421 31.44 -16.78 9.76
N VAL A 422 32.08 -16.60 10.92
CA VAL A 422 32.96 -17.57 11.56
C VAL A 422 32.28 -18.16 12.80
N SER A 423 32.06 -19.47 12.81
CA SER A 423 31.49 -20.20 13.95
C SER A 423 32.58 -20.67 14.94
N GLY A 424 32.45 -20.27 16.20
CA GLY A 424 33.10 -20.89 17.37
C GLY A 424 34.35 -20.17 17.93
N PRO A 425 34.56 -20.19 19.27
CA PRO A 425 35.82 -19.76 19.88
C PRO A 425 36.97 -20.70 19.47
N VAL A 426 38.15 -20.13 19.23
CA VAL A 426 39.36 -20.89 18.92
C VAL A 426 39.69 -21.80 20.13
N PRO A 427 39.92 -23.11 19.93
CA PRO A 427 40.26 -24.01 21.04
C PRO A 427 41.46 -23.48 21.83
N LEU A 428 41.33 -23.43 23.15
CA LEU A 428 42.45 -23.19 24.06
C LEU A 428 43.57 -24.16 23.67
N HIS A 429 44.81 -23.67 23.50
CA HIS A 429 46.03 -24.35 22.97
C HIS A 429 46.40 -24.10 21.49
N ARG A 430 45.68 -23.25 20.74
CA ARG A 430 46.08 -22.86 19.37
C ARG A 430 46.46 -21.37 19.29
N TYR A 431 47.69 -21.03 19.65
CA TYR A 431 48.25 -19.71 19.31
C TYR A 431 48.40 -19.62 17.79
N ARG A 432 47.68 -18.68 17.14
CA ARG A 432 47.91 -18.31 15.75
C ARG A 432 48.96 -17.20 15.70
N THR A 433 50.07 -17.46 15.04
CA THR A 433 50.93 -16.42 14.46
C THR A 433 50.25 -15.88 13.21
N PHE A 434 49.96 -14.58 13.16
CA PHE A 434 49.45 -13.93 11.95
C PHE A 434 50.47 -14.08 10.82
N ARG A 435 50.04 -14.55 9.65
CA ARG A 435 50.89 -14.59 8.46
C ARG A 435 51.13 -13.17 7.95
N ARG A 436 52.34 -12.93 7.42
CA ARG A 436 52.80 -11.67 6.80
C ARG A 436 51.84 -11.20 5.70
N GLY A 437 51.63 -9.88 5.63
CA GLY A 437 50.62 -9.21 4.80
C GLY A 437 50.81 -9.29 3.27
N LYS A 438 49.73 -8.98 2.56
CA LYS A 438 49.47 -9.27 1.14
C LYS A 438 50.25 -8.45 0.10
N ALA A 439 51.03 -7.43 0.48
CA ALA A 439 51.90 -6.72 -0.46
C ALA A 439 53.05 -7.61 -0.99
N ALA A 440 53.53 -8.57 -0.20
CA ALA A 440 54.67 -9.41 -0.55
C ALA A 440 54.30 -10.64 -1.40
N GLU A 441 53.15 -11.28 -1.16
CA GLU A 441 52.70 -12.44 -1.97
C GLU A 441 52.08 -12.04 -3.33
N ARG A 442 51.69 -10.77 -3.50
CA ARG A 442 51.10 -10.25 -4.74
C ARG A 442 52.13 -10.13 -5.87
N ALA A 443 53.38 -9.81 -5.53
CA ALA A 443 54.49 -9.75 -6.49
C ALA A 443 54.83 -11.12 -7.09
N ASP A 444 54.87 -12.18 -6.26
CA ASP A 444 55.28 -13.52 -6.71
C ASP A 444 54.19 -14.24 -7.52
N ARG A 445 52.90 -13.96 -7.24
CA ARG A 445 51.77 -14.55 -7.98
C ARG A 445 51.60 -13.98 -9.39
N ILE A 446 51.86 -12.69 -9.60
CA ILE A 446 51.75 -12.02 -10.90
C ILE A 446 52.79 -12.59 -11.89
N HIS A 447 53.99 -12.93 -11.42
CA HIS A 447 55.03 -13.56 -12.22
C HIS A 447 54.74 -15.04 -12.59
N ALA A 448 53.92 -15.73 -11.81
CA ALA A 448 53.52 -17.11 -12.09
C ALA A 448 52.32 -17.20 -13.05
N LEU A 449 51.34 -16.29 -12.93
CA LEU A 449 50.12 -16.27 -13.76
C LEU A 449 50.40 -15.82 -15.22
N ALA A 450 51.39 -14.96 -15.42
CA ALA A 450 51.81 -14.49 -16.75
C ALA A 450 52.43 -15.60 -17.63
N ARG A 451 52.80 -16.75 -17.06
CA ARG A 451 53.42 -17.87 -17.78
C ARG A 451 52.44 -18.97 -18.23
N GLN A 452 51.13 -18.84 -17.96
CA GLN A 452 50.19 -19.97 -18.11
C GLN A 452 48.86 -19.66 -18.83
N LEU A 453 48.72 -18.56 -19.56
CA LEU A 453 47.43 -18.22 -20.21
C LEU A 453 47.44 -18.43 -21.73
N ASN A 454 46.51 -19.28 -22.23
CA ASN A 454 45.95 -19.24 -23.58
C ASN A 454 44.51 -19.82 -23.60
N ILE A 455 43.64 -19.38 -24.52
CA ILE A 455 42.19 -19.70 -24.58
C ILE A 455 41.75 -20.10 -26.01
N PRO A 456 40.88 -21.11 -26.21
CA PRO A 456 40.23 -21.40 -27.50
C PRO A 456 38.79 -20.86 -27.65
N ILE A 457 38.41 -20.70 -28.92
CA ILE A 457 37.33 -19.89 -29.54
C ILE A 457 35.87 -20.39 -29.29
N SER A 458 35.63 -21.34 -28.39
CA SER A 458 34.28 -21.91 -28.16
C SER A 458 33.45 -21.24 -27.06
N ALA A 459 33.94 -20.22 -26.37
CA ALA A 459 33.18 -19.52 -25.32
C ALA A 459 32.11 -18.54 -25.84
N LEU A 460 31.98 -18.40 -27.17
CA LEU A 460 31.08 -17.50 -27.92
C LEU A 460 29.82 -18.25 -28.46
N SER A 461 29.04 -18.94 -27.62
CA SER A 461 27.78 -19.56 -28.08
C SER A 461 26.60 -18.60 -27.99
N GLY A 462 26.12 -18.12 -29.15
CA GLY A 462 24.89 -17.35 -29.33
C GLY A 462 23.63 -18.21 -29.50
N SER A 463 22.53 -17.66 -28.96
CA SER A 463 21.09 -17.69 -29.36
C SER A 463 20.48 -18.82 -30.20
N ASP A 464 19.25 -19.22 -29.82
CA ASP A 464 18.07 -19.00 -30.69
C ASP A 464 16.71 -19.01 -29.95
N LEU A 465 15.92 -17.97 -30.23
CA LEU A 465 14.55 -17.70 -29.81
C LEU A 465 13.53 -18.35 -30.77
N ARG A 466 12.30 -18.59 -30.28
CA ARG A 466 11.12 -18.78 -31.13
C ARG A 466 9.97 -17.86 -30.70
N VAL A 467 9.40 -17.20 -31.70
CA VAL A 467 8.33 -16.20 -31.66
C VAL A 467 6.95 -16.87 -31.75
N VAL A 468 5.97 -16.34 -31.01
CA VAL A 468 4.54 -16.33 -31.38
C VAL A 468 3.96 -14.94 -31.05
N SER A 469 3.17 -14.42 -32.00
CA SER A 469 2.57 -13.08 -32.19
C SER A 469 1.72 -12.53 -31.02
N ASP A 470 1.40 -11.25 -30.81
CA ASP A 470 1.51 -9.90 -31.45
C ASP A 470 0.10 -9.24 -31.44
N ASP A 471 -0.15 -8.42 -30.40
CA ASP A 471 -1.10 -7.28 -30.38
C ASP A 471 -1.01 -6.44 -29.08
N THR A 472 -0.29 -6.90 -28.05
CA THR A 472 -0.02 -6.12 -26.82
C THR A 472 1.37 -5.46 -26.83
N GLN A 473 2.35 -6.05 -27.52
CA GLN A 473 3.75 -5.64 -27.48
C GLN A 473 3.99 -4.25 -28.12
N GLN A 474 3.32 -3.95 -29.23
CA GLN A 474 3.45 -2.65 -29.92
C GLN A 474 2.97 -1.46 -29.07
N ARG A 475 2.08 -1.68 -28.08
CA ARG A 475 1.63 -0.63 -27.16
C ARG A 475 2.54 -0.46 -25.95
N ILE A 476 3.31 -1.48 -25.58
CA ILE A 476 4.27 -1.43 -24.45
C ILE A 476 5.55 -0.74 -24.91
N ASP A 477 6.09 -1.12 -26.09
CA ASP A 477 7.35 -0.57 -26.61
C ASP A 477 7.21 0.88 -27.12
N ALA A 478 5.98 1.37 -27.31
CA ALA A 478 5.68 2.74 -27.74
C ALA A 478 5.40 3.71 -26.58
N LEU A 479 5.49 3.26 -25.32
CA LEU A 479 5.31 4.14 -24.17
C LEU A 479 6.51 5.08 -24.06
N PRO A 480 6.30 6.37 -23.77
CA PRO A 480 7.41 7.21 -23.34
C PRO A 480 7.99 6.63 -22.04
N HIS A 481 9.33 6.56 -21.96
CA HIS A 481 10.06 6.04 -20.80
C HIS A 481 10.96 7.13 -20.23
N GLN A 482 10.96 7.24 -18.90
CA GLN A 482 11.91 8.06 -18.17
C GLN A 482 12.95 7.12 -17.51
N PRO A 483 14.17 6.99 -18.07
CA PRO A 483 15.17 6.08 -17.54
C PRO A 483 15.61 6.50 -16.14
N PHE A 484 15.99 5.51 -15.33
CA PHE A 484 16.59 5.78 -14.03
C PHE A 484 17.99 6.39 -14.22
N ASP A 485 18.19 7.61 -13.72
CA ASP A 485 19.48 8.31 -13.78
C ASP A 485 20.46 7.70 -12.76
N THR A 486 21.24 6.70 -13.19
CA THR A 486 22.28 6.03 -12.39
C THR A 486 23.49 6.92 -12.13
N ARG A 487 23.73 7.93 -12.98
CA ARG A 487 24.96 8.76 -12.98
C ARG A 487 25.12 9.59 -11.71
N LYS A 488 24.01 9.90 -11.02
CA LYS A 488 24.03 10.60 -9.73
C LYS A 488 24.54 9.75 -8.56
N PHE A 489 24.65 8.43 -8.74
CA PHE A 489 25.07 7.47 -7.71
C PHE A 489 26.37 6.75 -8.06
N GLU A 490 26.99 7.05 -9.20
CA GLU A 490 28.29 6.51 -9.58
C GLU A 490 29.42 7.21 -8.82
N TYR A 491 30.42 6.45 -8.39
CA TYR A 491 31.57 6.97 -7.66
C TYR A 491 32.39 7.90 -8.57
N HIS A 492 32.56 9.13 -8.11
CA HIS A 492 33.45 10.10 -8.73
C HIS A 492 34.73 10.17 -7.91
N PHE A 493 35.89 10.19 -8.58
CA PHE A 493 37.14 10.42 -7.89
C PHE A 493 37.07 11.76 -7.15
N PRO A 494 37.41 11.80 -5.85
CA PRO A 494 37.25 13.01 -5.03
C PRO A 494 38.18 14.14 -5.50
N THR A 495 39.28 13.81 -6.18
CA THR A 495 40.21 14.76 -6.78
C THR A 495 40.83 14.19 -8.05
N VAL A 496 41.35 15.07 -8.93
CA VAL A 496 42.16 14.69 -10.09
C VAL A 496 43.39 13.87 -9.68
N ILE A 497 43.96 14.15 -8.50
CA ILE A 497 45.11 13.41 -7.98
C ILE A 497 44.73 11.97 -7.64
N ALA A 498 43.57 11.75 -7.00
CA ALA A 498 43.06 10.42 -6.71
C ALA A 498 42.77 9.63 -8.00
N ALA A 499 42.25 10.29 -9.03
CA ALA A 499 42.04 9.68 -10.34
C ALA A 499 43.37 9.29 -11.01
N LYS A 500 44.37 10.17 -10.97
CA LYS A 500 45.72 9.93 -11.51
C LYS A 500 46.41 8.74 -10.83
N LEU A 501 46.27 8.61 -9.51
CA LEU A 501 46.79 7.45 -8.77
C LEU A 501 46.09 6.16 -9.19
N ALA A 502 44.76 6.16 -9.25
CA ALA A 502 43.99 5.00 -9.66
C ALA A 502 44.28 4.56 -11.12
N ILE A 503 44.58 5.51 -12.02
CA ILE A 503 45.00 5.21 -13.39
C ILE A 503 46.39 4.58 -13.44
N ALA A 504 47.32 5.11 -12.65
CA ALA A 504 48.67 4.56 -12.55
C ALA A 504 48.64 3.11 -12.04
N ASP A 505 47.74 2.84 -11.09
CA ASP A 505 47.51 1.51 -10.53
C ASP A 505 46.83 0.57 -11.55
N ASP A 506 45.82 1.03 -12.30
CA ASP A 506 45.10 0.23 -13.31
C ASP A 506 45.99 -0.15 -14.50
N LEU A 507 46.83 0.77 -14.97
CA LEU A 507 47.79 0.53 -16.06
C LEU A 507 49.08 -0.15 -15.59
N ALA A 508 49.29 -0.27 -14.27
CA ALA A 508 50.53 -0.73 -13.65
C ALA A 508 51.79 0.03 -14.12
N ILE A 509 51.63 1.29 -14.55
CA ILE A 509 52.70 2.16 -15.04
C ILE A 509 52.62 3.48 -14.27
N PRO A 510 53.70 3.90 -13.56
CA PRO A 510 53.73 5.22 -12.95
C PRO A 510 53.57 6.31 -14.01
N LEU A 511 52.65 7.26 -13.81
CA LEU A 511 52.40 8.34 -14.79
C LEU A 511 53.68 9.09 -15.21
N ALA A 512 54.65 9.22 -14.29
CA ALA A 512 55.94 9.85 -14.55
C ALA A 512 56.82 9.13 -15.59
N ARG A 513 56.54 7.85 -15.88
CA ARG A 513 57.25 7.04 -16.90
C ARG A 513 56.53 7.01 -18.24
N MET A 514 55.37 7.64 -18.35
CA MET A 514 54.59 7.68 -19.58
C MET A 514 55.08 8.79 -20.50
N SER A 515 54.82 8.66 -21.80
CA SER A 515 55.12 9.73 -22.76
C SER A 515 54.34 11.00 -22.40
N ASP A 516 54.83 12.16 -22.86
CA ASP A 516 54.12 13.42 -22.63
C ASP A 516 52.76 13.46 -23.34
N GLU A 517 52.65 12.74 -24.47
CA GLU A 517 51.39 12.55 -25.21
C GLU A 517 50.35 11.76 -24.40
N ASP A 518 50.77 10.65 -23.78
CA ASP A 518 49.89 9.82 -22.95
C ASP A 518 49.44 10.53 -21.67
N ARG A 519 50.32 11.32 -21.06
CA ARG A 519 49.98 12.16 -19.91
C ARG A 519 49.00 13.26 -20.28
N ALA A 520 49.19 13.90 -21.44
CA ALA A 520 48.26 14.92 -21.93
C ALA A 520 46.87 14.33 -22.23
N PHE A 521 46.81 13.10 -22.77
CA PHE A 521 45.55 12.40 -23.00
C PHE A 521 44.82 12.07 -21.68
N ILE A 522 45.53 11.54 -20.69
CA ILE A 522 44.97 11.28 -19.36
C ILE A 522 44.44 12.59 -18.74
N ASP A 523 45.21 13.67 -18.82
CA ASP A 523 44.82 14.98 -18.26
C ASP A 523 43.59 15.57 -18.97
N SER A 524 43.44 15.34 -20.27
CA SER A 524 42.25 15.74 -21.02
C SER A 524 40.98 15.03 -20.54
N ILE A 525 41.04 13.71 -20.32
CA ILE A 525 39.90 12.93 -19.80
C ILE A 525 39.53 13.37 -18.38
N LEU A 526 40.53 13.57 -17.52
CA LEU A 526 40.30 13.98 -16.13
C LEU A 526 39.79 15.43 -15.99
N THR A 527 39.94 16.24 -17.03
CA THR A 527 39.33 17.58 -17.12
C THR A 527 37.86 17.49 -17.56
N GLU A 528 37.50 16.48 -18.36
CA GLU A 528 36.13 16.25 -18.82
C GLU A 528 35.25 15.54 -17.77
N THR A 529 35.78 14.53 -17.08
CA THR A 529 35.00 13.69 -16.16
C THR A 529 35.88 13.10 -15.06
N LEU A 530 35.34 13.02 -13.84
CA LEU A 530 35.93 12.29 -12.72
C LEU A 530 35.16 11.00 -12.40
N ASN A 531 34.22 10.61 -13.26
CA ASN A 531 33.48 9.36 -13.09
C ASN A 531 34.42 8.17 -13.28
N ARG A 532 34.58 7.32 -12.25
CA ARG A 532 35.57 6.24 -12.24
C ARG A 532 35.38 5.23 -13.38
N SER A 533 34.14 4.85 -13.69
CA SER A 533 33.88 3.84 -14.73
C SER A 533 34.24 4.37 -16.12
N GLU A 534 33.88 5.62 -16.40
CA GLU A 534 34.16 6.29 -17.67
C GLU A 534 35.65 6.58 -17.87
N VAL A 535 36.31 7.12 -16.84
CA VAL A 535 37.76 7.41 -16.87
C VAL A 535 38.56 6.13 -17.16
N LEU A 536 38.32 5.04 -16.43
CA LEU A 536 39.08 3.80 -16.59
C LEU A 536 38.74 3.07 -17.89
N ALA A 537 37.51 3.18 -18.41
CA ALA A 537 37.14 2.57 -19.68
C ALA A 537 37.85 3.25 -20.86
N ARG A 538 37.77 4.59 -20.95
CA ARG A 538 38.40 5.36 -22.03
C ARG A 538 39.93 5.21 -22.04
N ILE A 539 40.54 5.15 -20.85
CA ILE A 539 41.97 4.92 -20.71
C ILE A 539 42.36 3.51 -21.17
N ARG A 540 41.61 2.47 -20.75
CA ARG A 540 41.86 1.09 -21.21
C ARG A 540 41.71 0.94 -22.72
N ASP A 541 40.71 1.58 -23.33
CA ASP A 541 40.50 1.53 -24.78
C ASP A 541 41.64 2.22 -25.55
N TYR A 542 42.09 3.38 -25.08
CA TYR A 542 43.22 4.10 -25.67
C TYR A 542 44.51 3.27 -25.66
N PHE A 543 44.89 2.66 -24.52
CA PHE A 543 46.11 1.84 -24.43
C PHE A 543 46.00 0.49 -25.15
N ARG A 544 44.81 -0.13 -25.23
CA ARG A 544 44.58 -1.35 -26.02
C ARG A 544 44.75 -1.11 -27.52
N SER A 545 44.32 0.06 -28.02
CA SER A 545 44.42 0.39 -29.44
C SER A 545 45.86 0.63 -29.94
N ARG A 546 46.78 1.02 -29.04
CA ARG A 546 48.22 1.18 -29.37
C ARG A 546 49.00 -0.15 -29.32
N GLN A 547 48.59 -1.12 -28.48
CA GLN A 547 49.25 -2.43 -28.41
C GLN A 547 49.04 -3.32 -29.65
N SER A 548 47.99 -3.10 -30.43
CA SER A 548 47.67 -3.92 -31.60
C SER A 548 48.47 -3.56 -32.86
N GLY A 549 49.32 -2.52 -32.80
CA GLY A 549 50.10 -2.03 -33.94
C GLY A 549 51.57 -2.44 -34.01
N GLU A 550 52.15 -3.03 -32.96
CA GLU A 550 53.60 -3.31 -32.90
C GLU A 550 54.03 -4.78 -33.11
N ASP A 551 53.10 -5.75 -33.15
CA ASP A 551 53.43 -7.19 -33.24
C ASP A 551 53.28 -7.84 -34.65
N HIS A 552 53.42 -7.05 -35.72
CA HIS A 552 53.51 -7.57 -37.10
C HIS A 552 54.77 -7.08 -37.83
N ALA A 553 55.94 -7.36 -37.29
CA ALA A 553 57.19 -7.45 -38.05
C ALA A 553 58.24 -8.24 -37.25
N GLY A 554 58.60 -9.44 -37.72
CA GLY A 554 59.66 -10.28 -37.14
C GLY A 554 59.47 -11.75 -37.41
#